data_AF-A0A3L6SB79-F1
#
_entry.id   AF-A0A3L6SB79-F1
#
_cell.length_a   1.000
_cell.length_b   1.000
_cell.length_c   1.000
_cell.angle_alpha   90.00
_cell.angle_beta   90.00
_cell.angle_gamma   90.00
#
_symmetry.space_group_name_H-M   'P 1'
#
loop_
_entity.id
_entity.type
_entity.pdbx_description
1 polymer ?
#
loop_
_entity_poly.entity_id
_entity_poly.type
_entity_poly.pdbx_seq_one_letter_code
_entity_poly.pdbx_strand_id
1 'polypeptide(L)'
;MTNDAISHLKTLQKKKPKASKGKDDGLGAQAYVCCGGLRQDLANALDIRAFERMTKLGHCDVELVRKEMNETDIPVSYSGTGIPEKSIRKAALEVILRRLLSFLKPDTFQGAIKAINERILSVLDAPGSGRVDLGMLFAIIAPICSGPVERRKRVVFDALLWRPASEGSNGQIRRSDALTYIKLLRAVYIPTHGATDMLEMHGESDPTMVSYTEFLEMFNDPDWGFGILSTLVKLEESDHIRHGHHTCSICRYPIIGSRFKETKHAFSLCNRCYSEGKVPSAYKLEEYRFKEYGNESEALIDKCMCFNLHSKKLETDA
;
A
#
# COMPACT_ATOMS: atom_id res chain seq x y z
N MET A 1 23.42 -27.73 4.70
CA MET A 1 23.53 -26.59 5.62
C MET A 1 23.48 -25.29 4.81
N THR A 2 22.32 -24.63 4.80
CA THR A 2 21.99 -23.18 4.69
C THR A 2 22.90 -22.12 4.00
N ASN A 3 23.86 -22.45 3.14
CA ASN A 3 24.93 -21.49 2.82
C ASN A 3 24.84 -20.61 1.56
N ASP A 4 23.96 -20.84 0.58
CA ASP A 4 24.10 -20.13 -0.71
C ASP A 4 23.32 -18.81 -0.86
N ALA A 5 22.10 -18.70 -0.31
CA ALA A 5 21.39 -17.41 -0.29
C ALA A 5 22.11 -16.40 0.62
N ILE A 6 22.71 -16.89 1.72
CA ILE A 6 23.48 -16.08 2.67
C ILE A 6 24.84 -15.68 2.06
N SER A 7 25.50 -16.54 1.26
CA SER A 7 26.77 -16.19 0.61
C SER A 7 26.59 -15.03 -0.39
N HIS A 8 25.50 -15.05 -1.16
CA HIS A 8 25.17 -14.00 -2.12
C HIS A 8 24.70 -12.70 -1.43
N LEU A 9 23.94 -12.79 -0.33
CA LEU A 9 23.63 -11.61 0.50
C LEU A 9 24.91 -10.96 1.07
N LYS A 10 25.90 -11.78 1.48
CA LYS A 10 27.21 -11.29 1.96
C LYS A 10 28.03 -10.62 0.86
N THR A 11 27.95 -11.06 -0.39
CA THR A 11 28.64 -10.39 -1.52
C THR A 11 27.94 -9.10 -1.94
N LEU A 12 26.62 -9.00 -1.84
CA LEU A 12 25.88 -7.75 -2.08
C LEU A 12 26.13 -6.70 -0.98
N GLN A 13 26.19 -7.09 0.30
CA GLN A 13 26.55 -6.18 1.39
C GLN A 13 27.98 -5.62 1.26
N LYS A 14 28.90 -6.39 0.68
CA LYS A 14 30.27 -5.96 0.38
C LYS A 14 30.37 -5.00 -0.82
N LYS A 15 29.35 -4.92 -1.67
CA LYS A 15 29.31 -4.06 -2.87
C LYS A 15 28.68 -2.67 -2.64
N LYS A 16 28.35 -2.28 -1.40
CA LYS A 16 27.95 -0.89 -1.11
C LYS A 16 29.08 0.08 -1.50
N PRO A 17 28.82 1.12 -2.31
CA PRO A 17 29.84 2.10 -2.66
C PRO A 17 30.28 2.89 -1.43
N LYS A 18 31.60 3.05 -1.26
CA LYS A 18 32.21 3.90 -0.23
C LYS A 18 31.78 5.36 -0.44
N ALA A 19 31.29 6.00 0.62
CA ALA A 19 31.08 7.44 0.66
C ALA A 19 32.43 8.16 0.47
N SER A 20 32.53 8.99 -0.56
CA SER A 20 33.66 9.90 -0.75
C SER A 20 33.57 11.05 0.25
N LYS A 21 34.58 11.14 1.13
CA LYS A 21 34.86 12.34 1.93
C LYS A 21 35.33 13.45 1.00
N GLY A 22 34.67 14.61 1.04
CA GLY A 22 35.09 15.84 0.36
C GLY A 22 34.75 17.04 1.23
N LYS A 23 35.76 17.90 1.44
CA LYS A 23 35.84 19.04 2.36
C LYS A 23 34.76 20.12 2.21
N ASP A 24 34.49 20.72 3.36
CA ASP A 24 33.88 22.02 3.62
C ASP A 24 34.67 23.16 2.94
N ASP A 25 33.96 24.15 2.38
CA ASP A 25 34.38 25.55 2.26
C ASP A 25 33.20 26.40 1.71
N GLY A 26 32.58 27.20 2.60
CA GLY A 26 32.34 28.63 2.43
C GLY A 26 31.34 29.18 1.37
N LEU A 27 30.24 29.73 1.91
CA LEU A 27 29.53 30.95 1.47
C LEU A 27 28.78 30.97 0.12
N GLY A 28 27.44 31.05 0.25
CA GLY A 28 26.55 31.54 -0.80
C GLY A 28 25.10 31.38 -0.40
N ALA A 29 24.54 32.38 0.30
CA ALA A 29 23.12 32.47 0.58
C ALA A 29 22.34 32.61 -0.75
N GLN A 30 21.93 31.47 -1.31
CA GLN A 30 20.91 31.42 -2.35
C GLN A 30 19.65 30.84 -1.74
N ALA A 31 18.58 31.63 -1.82
CA ALA A 31 17.24 31.28 -1.42
C ALA A 31 16.86 29.90 -1.98
N TYR A 32 16.82 28.89 -1.10
CA TYR A 32 16.21 27.61 -1.40
C TYR A 32 14.70 27.83 -1.49
N VAL A 33 14.24 28.11 -2.71
CA VAL A 33 12.84 27.98 -3.08
C VAL A 33 12.42 26.53 -2.81
N CYS A 34 11.28 26.40 -2.15
CA CYS A 34 10.77 25.19 -1.51
C CYS A 34 10.61 24.00 -2.49
N CYS A 35 11.59 23.10 -2.56
CA CYS A 35 11.48 21.79 -3.24
C CYS A 35 11.16 20.64 -2.25
N GLY A 36 10.68 20.96 -1.04
CA GLY A 36 10.41 19.98 0.02
C GLY A 36 9.15 19.14 -0.22
N GLY A 37 8.10 19.73 -0.79
CA GLY A 37 6.77 19.10 -0.92
C GLY A 37 6.78 17.83 -1.79
N LEU A 38 7.23 17.93 -3.04
CA LEU A 38 7.22 16.81 -3.99
C LEU A 38 8.02 15.59 -3.50
N ARG A 39 9.11 15.82 -2.76
CA ARG A 39 9.95 14.75 -2.20
C ARG A 39 9.26 14.07 -1.02
N GLN A 40 8.55 14.82 -0.19
CA GLN A 40 7.78 14.27 0.93
C GLN A 40 6.55 13.52 0.44
N ASP A 41 5.86 14.02 -0.58
CA ASP A 41 4.70 13.34 -1.19
C ASP A 41 5.09 11.99 -1.78
N LEU A 42 6.23 11.93 -2.49
CA LEU A 42 6.74 10.65 -2.99
C LEU A 42 7.13 9.70 -1.84
N ALA A 43 7.74 10.22 -0.76
CA ALA A 43 8.07 9.41 0.41
C ALA A 43 6.82 8.84 1.09
N ASN A 44 5.79 9.67 1.29
CA ASN A 44 4.49 9.26 1.81
C ASN A 44 3.84 8.22 0.89
N ALA A 45 3.88 8.43 -0.43
CA ALA A 45 3.32 7.49 -1.39
C ALA A 45 4.03 6.13 -1.34
N LEU A 46 5.36 6.12 -1.24
CA LEU A 46 6.14 4.89 -1.07
C LEU A 46 5.84 4.18 0.25
N ASP A 47 5.63 4.92 1.33
CA ASP A 47 5.25 4.37 2.63
C ASP A 47 3.84 3.75 2.60
N ILE A 48 2.87 4.42 1.96
CA ILE A 48 1.53 3.86 1.73
C ILE A 48 1.63 2.59 0.88
N ARG A 49 2.42 2.58 -0.21
CA ARG A 49 2.66 1.36 -1.01
C ARG A 49 3.28 0.24 -0.17
N ALA A 50 4.19 0.56 0.74
CA ALA A 50 4.77 -0.44 1.64
C ALA A 50 3.71 -1.03 2.57
N PHE A 51 2.82 -0.18 3.09
CA PHE A 51 1.69 -0.60 3.91
C PHE A 51 0.70 -1.47 3.14
N GLU A 52 0.29 -1.10 1.92
CA GLU A 52 -0.57 -1.92 1.05
C GLU A 52 0.01 -3.32 0.80
N ARG A 53 1.32 -3.40 0.57
CA ARG A 53 2.01 -4.69 0.37
C ARG A 53 2.09 -5.51 1.65
N MET A 54 2.14 -4.86 2.82
CA MET A 54 2.18 -5.52 4.12
C MET A 54 0.81 -6.06 4.52
N THR A 55 -0.24 -5.26 4.37
CA THR A 55 -1.63 -5.59 4.71
C THR A 55 -2.33 -6.41 3.64
N LYS A 56 -1.81 -6.39 2.41
CA LYS A 56 -2.42 -7.00 1.22
C LYS A 56 -3.75 -6.37 0.81
N LEU A 57 -4.05 -5.17 1.30
CA LEU A 57 -5.25 -4.43 0.89
C LEU A 57 -5.25 -4.12 -0.60
N GLY A 58 -4.08 -3.88 -1.22
CA GLY A 58 -3.95 -3.74 -2.67
C GLY A 58 -4.26 -5.00 -3.49
N HIS A 59 -4.66 -6.11 -2.86
CA HIS A 59 -5.23 -7.31 -3.50
C HIS A 59 -6.69 -7.59 -3.08
N CYS A 60 -7.22 -6.82 -2.13
CA CYS A 60 -8.63 -6.85 -1.77
C CYS A 60 -9.40 -6.02 -2.80
N ASP A 61 -10.36 -6.62 -3.50
CA ASP A 61 -11.21 -5.87 -4.44
C ASP A 61 -12.09 -4.90 -3.66
N VAL A 62 -12.09 -3.62 -4.06
CA VAL A 62 -12.91 -2.59 -3.42
C VAL A 62 -14.41 -2.92 -3.46
N GLU A 63 -14.86 -3.71 -4.43
CA GLU A 63 -16.25 -4.20 -4.48
C GLU A 63 -16.57 -5.21 -3.36
N LEU A 64 -15.57 -5.92 -2.81
CA LEU A 64 -15.77 -6.74 -1.61
C LEU A 64 -16.02 -5.88 -0.38
N VAL A 65 -15.38 -4.70 -0.29
CA VAL A 65 -15.65 -3.73 0.78
C VAL A 65 -17.09 -3.23 0.68
N ARG A 66 -17.54 -2.86 -0.53
CA ARG A 66 -18.94 -2.47 -0.76
C ARG A 66 -19.90 -3.61 -0.41
N LYS A 67 -19.57 -4.85 -0.77
CA LYS A 67 -20.38 -6.02 -0.46
C LYS A 67 -20.51 -6.24 1.05
N GLU A 68 -19.41 -6.25 1.79
CA GLU A 68 -19.42 -6.42 3.25
C GLU A 68 -20.22 -5.32 3.94
N MET A 69 -20.16 -4.08 3.45
CA MET A 69 -20.98 -2.99 3.97
C MET A 69 -22.49 -3.22 3.80
N ASN A 70 -22.90 -3.80 2.67
CA ASN A 70 -24.31 -4.09 2.39
C ASN A 70 -24.83 -5.34 3.12
N GLU A 71 -23.96 -6.30 3.40
CA GLU A 71 -24.31 -7.59 4.03
C GLU A 71 -24.15 -7.57 5.55
N THR A 72 -23.37 -6.65 6.11
CA THR A 72 -23.15 -6.55 7.55
C THR A 72 -24.25 -5.71 8.20
N ASP A 73 -25.12 -6.38 8.97
CA ASP A 73 -26.08 -5.69 9.82
C ASP A 73 -25.42 -5.33 11.16
N ILE A 74 -25.19 -4.03 11.40
CA ILE A 74 -24.65 -3.51 12.65
C ILE A 74 -25.66 -2.56 13.26
N PRO A 75 -26.12 -2.81 14.50
CA PRO A 75 -27.05 -1.92 15.16
C PRO A 75 -26.41 -0.55 15.37
N VAL A 76 -27.18 0.50 15.07
CA VAL A 76 -26.80 1.88 15.35
C VAL A 76 -26.57 2.03 16.86
N SER A 77 -25.37 2.47 17.21
CA SER A 77 -24.94 2.72 18.58
C SER A 77 -24.72 4.22 18.75
N TYR A 78 -25.12 4.77 19.88
CA TYR A 78 -24.78 6.15 20.23
C TYR A 78 -23.50 6.11 21.06
N SER A 79 -22.40 6.62 20.51
CA SER A 79 -21.16 6.82 21.26
C SER A 79 -21.35 7.98 22.26
N GLY A 80 -20.46 8.13 23.24
CA GLY A 80 -20.57 9.14 24.31
C GLY A 80 -20.59 10.61 23.83
N THR A 81 -20.43 10.84 22.53
CA THR A 81 -20.53 12.15 21.85
C THR A 81 -21.96 12.46 21.37
N GLY A 82 -22.90 11.51 21.47
CA GLY A 82 -24.29 11.68 21.04
C GLY A 82 -24.52 11.54 19.54
N ILE A 83 -23.48 11.27 18.75
CA ILE A 83 -23.59 11.05 17.30
C ILE A 83 -23.93 9.57 17.04
N PRO A 84 -24.95 9.26 16.23
CA PRO A 84 -25.28 7.88 15.89
C PRO A 84 -24.22 7.29 14.95
N GLU A 85 -23.62 6.17 15.38
CA GLU A 85 -22.55 5.48 14.66
C GLU A 85 -22.89 3.99 14.49
N LYS A 86 -22.50 3.40 13.36
CA LYS A 86 -22.47 1.93 13.20
C LYS A 86 -21.17 1.40 13.83
N SER A 87 -21.11 1.47 15.15
CA SER A 87 -19.91 1.17 15.95
C SER A 87 -19.74 -0.33 16.21
N ILE A 88 -18.54 -0.87 15.98
CA ILE A 88 -18.21 -2.29 16.19
C ILE A 88 -17.00 -2.46 17.12
N ARG A 89 -17.00 -3.51 17.94
CA ARG A 89 -15.82 -3.89 18.75
C ARG A 89 -14.69 -4.39 17.84
N LYS A 90 -13.44 -4.05 18.15
CA LYS A 90 -12.24 -4.49 17.39
C LYS A 90 -12.19 -6.01 17.16
N ALA A 91 -12.57 -6.82 18.15
CA ALA A 91 -12.63 -8.28 18.00
C ALA A 91 -13.64 -8.76 16.95
N ALA A 92 -14.83 -8.14 16.90
CA ALA A 92 -15.83 -8.47 15.88
C ALA A 92 -15.44 -7.94 14.50
N LEU A 93 -14.74 -6.79 14.45
CA LEU A 93 -14.18 -6.27 13.21
C LEU A 93 -13.14 -7.21 12.59
N GLU A 94 -12.30 -7.88 13.38
CA GLU A 94 -11.33 -8.84 12.84
C GLU A 94 -12.01 -9.94 12.01
N VAL A 95 -13.23 -10.34 12.36
CA VAL A 95 -14.04 -11.31 11.59
C VAL A 95 -14.42 -10.75 10.22
N ILE A 96 -14.76 -9.46 10.13
CA ILE A 96 -15.04 -8.78 8.85
C ILE A 96 -13.76 -8.70 8.02
N LEU A 97 -12.66 -8.25 8.63
CA LEU A 97 -11.36 -8.19 7.97
C LEU A 97 -10.89 -9.57 7.48
N ARG A 98 -11.22 -10.64 8.20
CA ARG A 98 -10.96 -12.03 7.78
C ARG A 98 -11.70 -12.42 6.52
N ARG A 99 -12.92 -11.91 6.29
CA ARG A 99 -13.67 -12.14 5.05
C ARG A 99 -13.08 -11.34 3.88
N LEU A 100 -12.80 -10.06 4.11
CA LEU A 100 -12.15 -9.17 3.12
C LEU A 100 -10.77 -9.69 2.68
N LEU A 101 -10.02 -10.29 3.61
CA LEU A 101 -8.68 -10.83 3.38
C LEU A 101 -8.66 -12.37 3.42
N SER A 102 -9.76 -13.01 3.02
CA SER A 102 -9.93 -14.47 3.07
C SER A 102 -8.90 -15.26 2.25
N PHE A 103 -8.29 -14.61 1.25
CA PHE A 103 -7.21 -15.16 0.45
C PHE A 103 -5.86 -15.27 1.20
N LEU A 104 -5.75 -14.71 2.41
CA LEU A 104 -4.53 -14.77 3.22
C LEU A 104 -4.45 -16.03 4.08
N LYS A 105 -3.27 -16.64 4.07
CA LYS A 105 -2.89 -17.67 5.06
C LYS A 105 -2.95 -17.10 6.49
N PRO A 106 -3.23 -17.92 7.52
CA PRO A 106 -3.37 -17.45 8.90
C PRO A 106 -2.22 -16.55 9.39
N ASP A 107 -0.97 -16.96 9.21
CA ASP A 107 0.19 -16.19 9.66
C ASP A 107 0.31 -14.82 8.96
N THR A 108 0.05 -14.79 7.65
CA THR A 108 0.07 -13.55 6.87
C THR A 108 -1.08 -12.64 7.28
N PHE A 109 -2.25 -13.20 7.54
CA PHE A 109 -3.42 -12.47 8.01
C PHE A 109 -3.15 -11.80 9.35
N GLN A 110 -2.56 -12.51 10.31
CA GLN A 110 -2.20 -11.93 11.61
C GLN A 110 -1.20 -10.77 11.48
N GLY A 111 -0.22 -10.89 10.58
CA GLY A 111 0.69 -9.78 10.25
C GLY A 111 -0.03 -8.57 9.63
N ALA A 112 -1.00 -8.81 8.73
CA ALA A 112 -1.81 -7.75 8.14
C ALA A 112 -2.70 -7.05 9.16
N ILE A 113 -3.39 -7.79 10.02
CA ILE A 113 -4.23 -7.26 11.10
C ILE A 113 -3.41 -6.44 12.08
N LYS A 114 -2.22 -6.91 12.48
CA LYS A 114 -1.32 -6.14 13.33
C LYS A 114 -0.99 -4.77 12.73
N ALA A 115 -0.62 -4.72 11.45
CA ALA A 115 -0.31 -3.47 10.77
C ALA A 115 -1.56 -2.56 10.64
N ILE A 116 -2.73 -3.11 10.33
CA ILE A 116 -4.01 -2.37 10.31
C ILE A 116 -4.33 -1.79 11.69
N ASN A 117 -4.14 -2.56 12.75
CA ASN A 117 -4.38 -2.12 14.12
C ASN A 117 -3.45 -0.95 14.50
N GLU A 118 -2.16 -1.08 14.20
CA GLU A 118 -1.14 -0.09 14.56
C GLU A 118 -1.30 1.24 13.79
N ARG A 119 -1.71 1.18 12.51
CA ARG A 119 -1.78 2.37 11.64
C ARG A 119 -3.18 2.97 11.50
N ILE A 120 -4.20 2.15 11.34
CA ILE A 120 -5.58 2.60 11.05
C ILE A 120 -6.41 2.64 12.34
N LEU A 121 -6.48 1.53 13.06
CA LEU A 121 -7.39 1.45 14.21
C LEU A 121 -6.90 2.24 15.43
N SER A 122 -5.60 2.52 15.52
CA SER A 122 -5.03 3.43 16.53
C SER A 122 -5.52 4.87 16.34
N VAL A 123 -5.73 5.30 15.10
CA VAL A 123 -6.27 6.63 14.75
C VAL A 123 -7.78 6.65 14.95
N LEU A 124 -8.49 5.63 14.48
CA LEU A 124 -9.96 5.55 14.60
C LEU A 124 -10.47 5.35 16.02
N ASP A 125 -9.67 4.75 16.89
CA ASP A 125 -9.99 4.53 18.30
C ASP A 125 -8.93 5.20 19.19
N ALA A 126 -8.59 6.45 18.87
CA ALA A 126 -7.65 7.25 19.66
C ALA A 126 -8.03 7.35 21.16
N PRO A 127 -9.33 7.41 21.54
CA PRO A 127 -9.74 7.35 22.95
C PRO A 127 -9.53 5.98 23.63
N GLY A 128 -9.22 4.93 22.88
CA GLY A 128 -9.01 3.59 23.42
C GLY A 128 -10.27 2.88 23.90
N SER A 129 -11.43 3.20 23.31
CA SER A 129 -12.73 2.60 23.64
C SER A 129 -12.84 1.11 23.27
N GLY A 130 -11.96 0.62 22.40
CA GLY A 130 -12.02 -0.72 21.83
C GLY A 130 -13.06 -0.87 20.73
N ARG A 131 -13.67 0.23 20.28
CA ARG A 131 -14.69 0.27 19.22
C ARG A 131 -14.30 1.24 18.12
N VAL A 132 -14.84 1.02 16.92
CA VAL A 132 -14.62 1.88 15.76
C VAL A 132 -15.91 2.05 14.95
N ASP A 133 -16.09 3.21 14.33
CA ASP A 133 -17.11 3.45 13.31
C ASP A 133 -16.75 2.65 12.05
N LEU A 134 -17.60 1.68 11.69
CA LEU A 134 -17.31 0.78 10.58
C LEU A 134 -17.38 1.49 9.21
N GLY A 135 -18.28 2.48 9.05
CA GLY A 135 -18.37 3.25 7.81
C GLY A 135 -17.09 4.05 7.57
N MET A 136 -16.56 4.68 8.63
CA MET A 136 -15.28 5.38 8.56
C MET A 136 -14.10 4.44 8.25
N LEU A 137 -14.09 3.22 8.82
CA LEU A 137 -13.06 2.24 8.49
C LEU A 137 -13.08 1.86 7.01
N PHE A 138 -14.25 1.53 6.46
CA PHE A 138 -14.39 1.18 5.04
C PHE A 138 -13.95 2.33 4.13
N ALA A 139 -14.34 3.56 4.47
CA ALA A 139 -13.92 4.76 3.76
C ALA A 139 -12.40 4.97 3.78
N ILE A 140 -11.72 4.62 4.89
CA ILE A 140 -10.26 4.76 5.01
C ILE A 140 -9.48 3.67 4.26
N ILE A 141 -9.98 2.44 4.18
CA ILE A 141 -9.27 1.36 3.47
C ILE A 141 -9.52 1.37 1.97
N ALA A 142 -10.69 1.84 1.51
CA ALA A 142 -11.08 1.76 0.10
C ALA A 142 -10.09 2.41 -0.89
N PRO A 143 -9.45 3.57 -0.61
CA PRO A 143 -8.48 4.18 -1.54
C PRO A 143 -7.29 3.26 -1.89
N ILE A 144 -6.90 2.41 -0.94
CA ILE A 144 -5.73 1.52 -1.03
C ILE A 144 -6.10 0.06 -1.35
N CYS A 145 -7.39 -0.19 -1.64
CA CYS A 145 -7.86 -1.46 -2.17
C CYS A 145 -7.54 -1.60 -3.66
N SER A 146 -7.66 -2.80 -4.22
CA SER A 146 -7.60 -3.00 -5.67
C SER A 146 -8.89 -2.63 -6.38
N GLY A 147 -8.84 -2.50 -7.71
CA GLY A 147 -9.96 -2.12 -8.56
C GLY A 147 -9.78 -0.76 -9.22
N PRO A 148 -10.70 -0.35 -10.13
CA PRO A 148 -10.63 0.94 -10.82
C PRO A 148 -10.66 2.11 -9.83
N VAL A 149 -9.82 3.12 -10.06
CA VAL A 149 -9.68 4.29 -9.15
C VAL A 149 -11.02 4.97 -8.87
N GLU A 150 -11.85 5.14 -9.90
CA GLU A 150 -13.18 5.74 -9.74
C GLU A 150 -14.13 4.88 -8.90
N ARG A 151 -13.98 3.55 -8.93
CA ARG A 151 -14.75 2.66 -8.05
C ARG A 151 -14.27 2.78 -6.60
N ARG A 152 -12.95 2.89 -6.37
CA ARG A 152 -12.39 3.12 -5.03
C ARG A 152 -12.98 4.40 -4.41
N LYS A 153 -12.94 5.52 -5.12
CA LYS A 153 -13.52 6.80 -4.68
C LYS A 153 -15.04 6.72 -4.44
N ARG A 154 -15.77 6.00 -5.30
CA ARG A 154 -17.21 5.77 -5.11
C ARG A 154 -17.50 5.01 -3.81
N VAL A 155 -16.76 3.93 -3.53
CA VAL A 155 -16.94 3.15 -2.29
C VAL A 155 -16.66 3.98 -1.04
N VAL A 156 -15.69 4.89 -1.09
CA VAL A 156 -15.49 5.87 -0.01
C VAL A 156 -16.76 6.66 0.26
N PHE A 157 -17.35 7.27 -0.78
CA PHE A 157 -18.57 8.05 -0.62
C PHE A 157 -19.75 7.18 -0.17
N ASP A 158 -19.91 5.98 -0.74
CA ASP A 158 -20.96 5.04 -0.34
C ASP A 158 -20.84 4.69 1.16
N ALA A 159 -19.61 4.52 1.66
CA ALA A 159 -19.35 4.23 3.07
C ALA A 159 -19.67 5.39 4.00
N LEU A 160 -19.45 6.64 3.57
CA LEU A 160 -19.86 7.83 4.32
C LEU A 160 -21.39 8.01 4.29
N LEU A 161 -22.03 7.73 3.16
CA LEU A 161 -23.49 7.78 3.01
C LEU A 161 -24.19 6.68 3.85
N TRP A 162 -23.56 5.52 4.01
CA TRP A 162 -24.07 4.42 4.83
C TRP A 162 -24.06 4.74 6.34
N ARG A 163 -23.42 5.82 6.76
CA ARG A 163 -23.43 6.26 8.17
C ARG A 163 -24.82 6.80 8.54
N PRO A 164 -25.28 6.54 9.78
CA PRO A 164 -26.64 6.93 10.21
C PRO A 164 -26.97 8.41 10.02
N ALA A 165 -25.98 9.29 10.17
CA ALA A 165 -26.16 10.74 10.03
C ALA A 165 -26.57 11.20 8.60
N SER A 166 -26.40 10.34 7.61
CA SER A 166 -26.74 10.58 6.19
C SER A 166 -27.90 9.71 5.70
N GLU A 167 -28.58 8.95 6.57
CA GLU A 167 -29.77 8.19 6.15
C GLU A 167 -30.92 9.16 5.80
N GLY A 168 -31.48 9.04 4.59
CA GLY A 168 -32.58 9.89 4.10
C GLY A 168 -32.16 11.20 3.39
N SER A 169 -30.87 11.41 3.17
CA SER A 169 -30.29 12.66 2.65
C SER A 169 -30.27 12.82 1.12
N ASN A 170 -31.15 12.13 0.39
CA ASN A 170 -31.17 12.11 -1.09
C ASN A 170 -29.80 11.80 -1.75
N GLY A 171 -28.96 10.99 -1.11
CA GLY A 171 -27.67 10.58 -1.66
C GLY A 171 -26.54 11.59 -1.46
N GLN A 172 -26.70 12.55 -0.53
CA GLN A 172 -25.66 13.49 -0.12
C GLN A 172 -25.10 13.13 1.25
N ILE A 173 -23.85 13.51 1.54
CA ILE A 173 -23.23 13.30 2.86
C ILE A 173 -23.14 14.63 3.60
N ARG A 174 -23.10 14.62 4.94
CA ARG A 174 -22.85 15.85 5.69
C ARG A 174 -21.44 16.35 5.43
N ARG A 175 -21.26 17.66 5.30
CA ARG A 175 -19.93 18.26 5.12
C ARG A 175 -19.02 17.95 6.31
N SER A 176 -19.55 17.99 7.53
CA SER A 176 -18.82 17.61 8.75
C SER A 176 -18.23 16.19 8.67
N ASP A 177 -18.96 15.24 8.08
CA ASP A 177 -18.53 13.86 7.93
C ASP A 177 -17.42 13.74 6.88
N ALA A 178 -17.54 14.45 5.75
CA ALA A 178 -16.51 14.49 4.72
C ALA A 178 -15.19 15.08 5.25
N LEU A 179 -15.27 16.16 6.04
CA LEU A 179 -14.11 16.80 6.66
C LEU A 179 -13.45 15.90 7.71
N THR A 180 -14.27 15.27 8.57
CA THR A 180 -13.78 14.30 9.56
C THR A 180 -13.08 13.14 8.87
N TYR A 181 -13.66 12.61 7.80
CA TYR A 181 -13.05 11.56 7.00
C TYR A 181 -11.68 11.98 6.43
N ILE A 182 -11.59 13.13 5.77
CA ILE A 182 -10.32 13.61 5.17
C ILE A 182 -9.25 13.78 6.25
N LYS A 183 -9.62 14.34 7.41
CA LYS A 183 -8.72 14.50 8.55
C LYS A 183 -8.17 13.15 9.03
N LEU A 184 -9.05 12.16 9.24
CA LEU A 184 -8.65 10.82 9.67
C LEU A 184 -7.80 10.11 8.61
N LEU A 185 -8.19 10.19 7.34
CA LEU A 185 -7.47 9.58 6.22
C LEU A 185 -6.04 10.12 6.13
N ARG A 186 -5.87 11.43 6.24
CA ARG A 186 -4.55 12.08 6.23
C ARG A 186 -3.74 11.72 7.47
N ALA A 187 -4.35 11.66 8.65
CA ALA A 187 -3.67 11.21 9.86
C ALA A 187 -3.14 9.77 9.75
N VAL A 188 -3.85 8.89 9.02
CA VAL A 188 -3.42 7.50 8.79
C VAL A 188 -2.28 7.40 7.76
N TYR A 189 -2.34 8.16 6.66
CA TYR A 189 -1.49 7.92 5.49
C TYR A 189 -0.45 9.01 5.19
N ILE A 190 -0.65 10.23 5.70
CA ILE A 190 0.20 11.39 5.47
C ILE A 190 0.53 12.06 6.84
N PRO A 191 1.21 11.36 7.77
CA PRO A 191 1.47 11.86 9.11
C PRO A 191 2.63 12.86 9.15
N THR A 192 2.63 13.90 8.30
CA THR A 192 3.64 14.98 8.32
C THR A 192 3.11 16.24 7.63
N HIS A 193 2.30 17.01 8.34
CA HIS A 193 2.43 18.45 8.55
C HIS A 193 2.09 18.65 10.03
N GLY A 194 2.75 19.57 10.73
CA GLY A 194 2.58 19.74 12.18
C GLY A 194 1.10 19.80 12.58
N ALA A 195 0.78 19.33 13.79
CA ALA A 195 -0.55 19.41 14.40
C ALA A 195 -1.21 20.81 14.33
N THR A 196 -0.44 21.83 13.96
CA THR A 196 -0.83 23.21 13.71
C THR A 196 -1.73 23.41 12.49
N ASP A 197 -1.59 22.66 11.38
CA ASP A 197 -2.43 22.86 10.17
C ASP A 197 -3.77 22.13 10.23
N MET A 198 -3.93 21.17 11.14
CA MET A 198 -5.22 20.50 11.39
C MET A 198 -6.14 21.28 12.34
N LEU A 199 -5.70 22.46 12.82
CA LEU A 199 -6.38 23.27 13.83
C LEU A 199 -7.46 24.21 13.25
N GLU A 200 -7.57 24.38 11.93
CA GLU A 200 -8.52 25.33 11.31
C GLU A 200 -9.63 24.68 10.47
N MET A 201 -10.04 23.48 10.83
CA MET A 201 -11.30 22.91 10.33
C MET A 201 -12.47 23.33 11.25
N HIS A 202 -12.73 24.63 11.35
CA HIS A 202 -13.96 25.15 11.96
C HIS A 202 -15.16 24.79 11.08
N GLY A 203 -15.85 23.72 11.46
CA GLY A 203 -17.05 23.24 10.77
C GLY A 203 -17.76 22.08 11.48
N GLU A 204 -17.43 21.79 12.74
CA GLU A 204 -18.00 20.66 13.51
C GLU A 204 -19.54 20.73 13.66
N SER A 205 -20.16 21.84 13.27
CA SER A 205 -21.61 22.06 13.28
C SER A 205 -22.15 22.63 11.97
N ASP A 206 -21.48 22.40 10.84
CA ASP A 206 -21.99 22.81 9.53
C ASP A 206 -23.07 21.81 9.04
N PRO A 207 -24.36 22.20 8.94
CA PRO A 207 -25.42 21.33 8.45
C PRO A 207 -25.41 21.16 6.93
N THR A 208 -24.45 21.75 6.21
CA THR A 208 -24.38 21.65 4.76
C THR A 208 -24.18 20.22 4.29
N MET A 209 -24.82 19.91 3.18
CA MET A 209 -24.76 18.62 2.50
C MET A 209 -23.82 18.72 1.32
N VAL A 210 -23.11 17.62 1.04
CA VAL A 210 -22.08 17.51 0.01
C VAL A 210 -22.50 16.40 -0.96
N SER A 211 -22.63 16.74 -2.23
CA SER A 211 -22.85 15.80 -3.33
C SER A 211 -21.59 14.99 -3.63
N TYR A 212 -21.72 13.96 -4.47
CA TYR A 212 -20.55 13.17 -4.88
C TYR A 212 -19.49 14.01 -5.62
N THR A 213 -19.92 14.93 -6.49
CA THR A 213 -18.99 15.76 -7.26
C THR A 213 -18.19 16.69 -6.35
N GLU A 214 -18.86 17.37 -5.42
CA GLU A 214 -18.20 18.23 -4.42
C GLU A 214 -17.27 17.41 -3.51
N PHE A 215 -17.68 16.20 -3.12
CA PHE A 215 -16.81 15.30 -2.37
C PHE A 215 -15.55 14.93 -3.15
N LEU A 216 -15.65 14.69 -4.47
CA LEU A 216 -14.50 14.39 -5.30
C LEU A 216 -13.53 15.57 -5.37
N GLU A 217 -14.02 16.80 -5.41
CA GLU A 217 -13.16 17.99 -5.37
C GLU A 217 -12.37 18.03 -4.06
N MET A 218 -13.07 17.86 -2.92
CA MET A 218 -12.43 17.79 -1.59
C MET A 218 -11.44 16.63 -1.47
N PHE A 219 -11.77 15.46 -2.03
CA PHE A 219 -10.94 14.26 -1.96
C PHE A 219 -9.69 14.36 -2.84
N ASN A 220 -9.80 14.91 -4.05
CA ASN A 220 -8.68 14.99 -4.99
C ASN A 220 -7.77 16.19 -4.74
N ASP A 221 -8.14 17.09 -3.83
CA ASP A 221 -7.30 18.22 -3.43
C ASP A 221 -5.90 17.72 -2.98
N PRO A 222 -4.81 18.22 -3.60
CA PRO A 222 -3.45 17.78 -3.31
C PRO A 222 -2.96 18.24 -1.93
N ASP A 223 -3.42 19.40 -1.46
CA ASP A 223 -2.91 20.05 -0.27
C ASP A 223 -3.71 19.62 0.97
N TRP A 224 -5.05 19.60 0.83
CA TRP A 224 -6.00 19.40 1.92
C TRP A 224 -6.72 18.05 1.85
N GLY A 225 -6.75 17.41 0.69
CA GLY A 225 -7.43 16.14 0.45
C GLY A 225 -6.50 14.92 0.48
N PHE A 226 -6.75 13.99 -0.44
CA PHE A 226 -6.00 12.77 -0.69
C PHE A 226 -5.50 12.68 -2.14
N GLY A 227 -5.09 13.82 -2.71
CA GLY A 227 -4.53 13.89 -4.07
C GLY A 227 -3.32 12.97 -4.32
N ILE A 228 -2.66 12.50 -3.25
CA ILE A 228 -1.58 11.50 -3.28
C ILE A 228 -1.99 10.17 -3.96
N LEU A 229 -3.29 9.86 -4.01
CA LEU A 229 -3.81 8.66 -4.68
C LEU A 229 -3.36 8.57 -6.14
N SER A 230 -3.26 9.71 -6.84
CA SER A 230 -2.78 9.75 -8.23
C SER A 230 -1.33 9.22 -8.37
N THR A 231 -0.48 9.51 -7.38
CA THR A 231 0.90 9.01 -7.30
C THR A 231 0.93 7.53 -6.93
N LEU A 232 0.06 7.09 -6.01
CA LEU A 232 -0.06 5.67 -5.63
C LEU A 232 -0.39 4.79 -6.82
N VAL A 233 -1.36 5.20 -7.64
CA VAL A 233 -1.79 4.46 -8.84
C VAL A 233 -0.64 4.30 -9.85
N LYS A 234 0.17 5.35 -10.05
CA LYS A 234 1.37 5.25 -10.90
C LYS A 234 2.41 4.26 -10.37
N LEU A 235 2.56 4.19 -9.04
CA LEU A 235 3.46 3.22 -8.39
C LEU A 235 2.90 1.79 -8.48
N GLU A 236 1.58 1.61 -8.35
CA GLU A 236 0.90 0.33 -8.57
C GLU A 236 1.16 -0.21 -9.98
N GLU A 237 0.94 0.62 -11.01
CA GLU A 237 1.15 0.23 -12.40
C GLU A 237 2.62 -0.12 -12.68
N SER A 238 3.54 0.68 -12.13
CA SER A 238 4.99 0.45 -12.25
C SER A 238 5.44 -0.88 -11.63
N ASP A 239 4.80 -1.34 -10.56
CA ASP A 239 5.09 -2.62 -9.90
C ASP A 239 4.80 -3.82 -10.81
N HIS A 240 3.78 -3.72 -11.66
CA HIS A 240 3.37 -4.79 -12.56
C HIS A 240 4.25 -4.90 -13.81
N ILE A 241 4.75 -3.77 -14.31
CA ILE A 241 5.50 -3.70 -15.57
C ILE A 241 6.99 -4.00 -15.37
N ARG A 242 7.57 -3.68 -14.21
CA ARG A 242 9.03 -3.73 -13.97
C ARG A 242 9.69 -5.06 -14.34
N HIS A 243 9.02 -6.18 -14.09
CA HIS A 243 9.50 -7.53 -14.44
C HIS A 243 8.54 -8.26 -15.38
N GLY A 244 7.85 -7.56 -16.28
CA GLY A 244 6.95 -8.18 -17.25
C GLY A 244 5.92 -9.12 -16.62
N HIS A 245 5.31 -8.72 -15.50
CA HIS A 245 4.34 -9.51 -14.73
C HIS A 245 4.86 -10.83 -14.11
N HIS A 246 6.18 -11.02 -13.99
CA HIS A 246 6.73 -12.19 -13.30
C HIS A 246 6.26 -12.28 -11.84
N THR A 247 5.86 -13.48 -11.41
CA THR A 247 5.46 -13.78 -10.03
C THR A 247 6.49 -14.64 -9.31
N CYS A 248 6.59 -14.47 -8.00
CA CYS A 248 7.46 -15.27 -7.17
C CYS A 248 6.94 -16.71 -7.06
N SER A 249 7.80 -17.69 -7.32
CA SER A 249 7.44 -19.11 -7.30
C SER A 249 7.06 -19.65 -5.91
N ILE A 250 7.38 -18.91 -4.83
CA ILE A 250 7.04 -19.26 -3.45
C ILE A 250 5.74 -18.61 -3.00
N CYS A 251 5.70 -17.28 -2.96
CA CYS A 251 4.55 -16.56 -2.41
C CYS A 251 3.48 -16.27 -3.46
N ARG A 252 3.74 -16.57 -4.74
CA ARG A 252 2.85 -16.36 -5.90
C ARG A 252 2.45 -14.90 -6.16
N TYR A 253 3.04 -13.95 -5.45
CA TYR A 253 2.85 -12.52 -5.68
C TYR A 253 3.73 -12.00 -6.83
N PRO A 254 3.32 -10.94 -7.54
CA PRO A 254 4.18 -10.22 -8.48
C PRO A 254 5.52 -9.84 -7.83
N ILE A 255 6.62 -9.98 -8.59
CA ILE A 255 7.95 -9.63 -8.11
C ILE A 255 8.13 -8.13 -8.24
N ILE A 256 8.23 -7.46 -7.10
CA ILE A 256 8.48 -6.03 -6.99
C ILE A 256 9.89 -5.82 -6.43
N GLY A 257 10.67 -4.92 -7.02
CA GLY A 257 12.08 -4.71 -6.67
C GLY A 257 12.99 -5.72 -7.36
N SER A 258 14.02 -6.24 -6.70
CA SER A 258 14.94 -7.22 -7.31
C SER A 258 14.26 -8.57 -7.58
N ARG A 259 14.50 -9.11 -8.79
CA ARG A 259 14.13 -10.48 -9.16
C ARG A 259 15.33 -11.40 -9.09
N PHE A 260 15.24 -12.44 -8.27
CA PHE A 260 16.25 -13.49 -8.15
C PHE A 260 15.83 -14.71 -8.95
N LYS A 261 16.39 -14.88 -10.14
CA LYS A 261 16.09 -16.01 -11.03
C LYS A 261 17.11 -17.13 -10.80
N GLU A 262 16.63 -18.33 -10.53
CA GLU A 262 17.48 -19.51 -10.43
C GLU A 262 17.94 -19.94 -11.83
N THR A 263 19.21 -20.27 -11.97
CA THR A 263 19.85 -20.47 -13.29
C THR A 263 19.54 -21.82 -13.93
N LYS A 264 19.26 -22.88 -13.14
CA LYS A 264 19.04 -24.24 -13.66
C LYS A 264 17.57 -24.53 -13.98
N HIS A 265 16.67 -24.21 -13.07
CA HIS A 265 15.24 -24.52 -13.12
C HIS A 265 14.39 -23.28 -13.44
N ALA A 266 15.03 -22.13 -13.68
CA ALA A 266 14.43 -20.88 -14.16
C ALA A 266 13.30 -20.29 -13.29
N PHE A 267 13.06 -20.81 -12.09
CA PHE A 267 12.09 -20.23 -11.15
C PHE A 267 12.60 -18.87 -10.64
N SER A 268 11.67 -17.99 -10.25
CA SER A 268 12.00 -16.63 -9.80
C SER A 268 11.50 -16.38 -8.39
N LEU A 269 12.34 -15.76 -7.57
CA LEU A 269 12.01 -15.36 -6.21
C LEU A 269 11.99 -13.85 -6.08
N CYS A 270 11.05 -13.34 -5.28
CA CYS A 270 11.14 -11.96 -4.81
C CYS A 270 12.22 -11.85 -3.72
N ASN A 271 12.70 -10.64 -3.47
CA ASN A 271 13.73 -10.35 -2.46
C ASN A 271 13.45 -10.97 -1.09
N ARG A 272 12.19 -10.95 -0.63
CA ARG A 272 11.82 -11.50 0.68
C ARG A 272 11.96 -13.02 0.73
N CYS A 273 11.36 -13.74 -0.22
CA CYS A 273 11.45 -15.21 -0.23
C CYS A 273 12.89 -15.68 -0.46
N TYR A 274 13.65 -14.93 -1.27
CA TYR A 274 15.08 -15.17 -1.45
C TYR A 274 15.87 -14.99 -0.15
N SER A 275 15.66 -13.88 0.56
CA SER A 275 16.36 -13.58 1.82
C SER A 275 15.99 -14.53 2.96
N GLU A 276 14.76 -15.06 2.95
CA GLU A 276 14.31 -16.10 3.88
C GLU A 276 14.78 -17.51 3.48
N GLY A 277 15.54 -17.66 2.38
CA GLY A 277 16.04 -18.95 1.90
C GLY A 277 14.94 -19.91 1.41
N LYS A 278 13.78 -19.38 1.02
CA LYS A 278 12.63 -20.19 0.57
C LYS A 278 12.82 -20.59 -0.89
N VAL A 279 12.66 -21.89 -1.16
CA VAL A 279 12.76 -22.48 -2.51
C VAL A 279 11.58 -23.43 -2.76
N PRO A 280 11.07 -23.55 -4.00
CA PRO A 280 9.94 -24.42 -4.28
C PRO A 280 10.29 -25.87 -3.96
N SER A 281 9.39 -26.58 -3.28
CA SER A 281 9.61 -27.98 -2.86
C SER A 281 9.88 -28.92 -4.03
N ALA A 282 9.29 -28.64 -5.21
CA ALA A 282 9.51 -29.38 -6.44
C ALA A 282 10.95 -29.33 -6.98
N TYR A 283 11.75 -28.35 -6.53
CA TYR A 283 13.12 -28.14 -7.00
C TYR A 283 14.11 -28.15 -5.84
N LYS A 284 13.91 -29.03 -4.85
CA LYS A 284 14.78 -29.11 -3.66
C LYS A 284 16.18 -29.62 -4.06
N LEU A 285 17.19 -28.76 -3.97
CA LEU A 285 18.59 -29.05 -4.29
C LEU A 285 19.46 -28.77 -3.07
N GLU A 286 20.68 -29.32 -3.07
CA GLU A 286 21.69 -29.01 -2.06
C GLU A 286 22.25 -27.59 -2.23
N GLU A 287 22.41 -27.13 -3.47
CA GLU A 287 22.93 -25.81 -3.82
C GLU A 287 22.11 -25.16 -4.95
N TYR A 288 22.00 -23.83 -4.89
CA TYR A 288 21.23 -23.04 -5.86
C TYR A 288 22.06 -21.84 -6.34
N ARG A 289 22.06 -21.61 -7.65
CA ARG A 289 22.67 -20.42 -8.23
C ARG A 289 21.60 -19.47 -8.71
N PHE A 290 21.60 -18.26 -8.14
CA PHE A 290 20.67 -17.20 -8.49
C PHE A 290 21.39 -16.08 -9.23
N LYS A 291 20.65 -15.46 -10.14
CA LYS A 291 21.02 -14.21 -10.78
C LYS A 291 19.99 -13.14 -10.43
N GLU A 292 20.49 -11.97 -10.07
CA GLU A 292 19.66 -10.82 -9.72
C GLU A 292 19.42 -9.95 -10.96
N TYR A 293 18.18 -9.52 -11.15
CA TYR A 293 17.79 -8.54 -12.16
C TYR A 293 16.98 -7.42 -11.49
N GLY A 294 17.30 -6.17 -11.79
CA GLY A 294 16.58 -4.99 -11.33
C GLY A 294 15.29 -4.70 -12.12
N ASN A 295 15.25 -5.14 -13.39
CA ASN A 295 14.13 -4.97 -14.32
C ASN A 295 14.19 -6.02 -15.45
N GLU A 296 13.18 -6.05 -16.33
CA GLU A 296 13.14 -7.00 -17.45
C GLU A 296 14.17 -6.69 -18.56
N SER A 297 14.58 -5.43 -18.76
CA SER A 297 15.57 -5.10 -19.79
C SER A 297 16.95 -5.69 -19.47
N GLU A 298 17.39 -5.65 -18.21
CA GLU A 298 18.60 -6.33 -17.75
C GLU A 298 18.54 -7.84 -18.01
N ALA A 299 17.37 -8.45 -17.82
CA ALA A 299 17.19 -9.87 -18.07
C ALA A 299 17.16 -10.23 -19.56
N LEU A 300 16.64 -9.34 -20.41
CA LEU A 300 16.67 -9.50 -21.86
C LEU A 300 18.10 -9.36 -22.41
N ILE A 301 18.84 -8.34 -21.97
CA ILE A 301 20.25 -8.15 -22.33
C ILE A 301 21.05 -9.41 -22.01
N ASP A 302 20.84 -9.98 -20.83
CA ASP A 302 21.52 -11.20 -20.41
C ASP A 302 21.20 -12.41 -21.29
N LYS A 303 19.92 -12.62 -21.62
CA LYS A 303 19.51 -13.68 -22.56
C LYS A 303 20.22 -13.51 -23.90
N CYS A 304 20.21 -12.30 -24.48
CA CYS A 304 20.86 -12.01 -25.77
C CYS A 304 22.38 -12.24 -25.74
N MET A 305 23.06 -11.89 -24.64
CA MET A 305 24.50 -12.15 -24.49
C MET A 305 24.81 -13.65 -24.39
N CYS A 306 23.94 -14.45 -23.76
CA CYS A 306 24.08 -15.91 -23.74
C CYS A 306 23.90 -16.54 -25.14
N PHE A 307 23.03 -15.98 -25.99
CA PHE A 307 22.85 -16.44 -27.38
C PHE A 307 24.07 -16.12 -28.27
N ASN A 308 24.67 -14.94 -28.11
CA ASN A 308 25.89 -14.56 -28.85
C ASN A 308 27.11 -15.42 -28.49
N LEU A 309 27.15 -15.98 -27.27
CA LEU A 309 28.19 -16.93 -26.85
C LEU A 309 27.99 -18.33 -27.44
N HIS A 310 26.76 -18.73 -27.77
CA HIS A 310 26.48 -20.02 -28.43
C HIS A 310 26.56 -19.95 -29.96
N SER A 311 26.43 -18.76 -30.55
CA SER A 311 26.52 -18.58 -32.01
C SER A 311 27.95 -18.67 -32.57
N LYS A 312 28.99 -18.67 -31.73
CA LYS A 312 30.40 -18.77 -32.17
C LYS A 312 30.98 -20.19 -32.14
N LYS A 313 30.13 -21.23 -32.11
CA LYS A 313 30.58 -22.64 -32.06
C LYS A 313 30.14 -23.51 -33.23
N LEU A 314 29.73 -22.89 -34.33
CA LEU A 314 29.43 -23.53 -35.61
C LEU A 314 30.17 -22.80 -36.73
N GLU A 315 31.49 -22.78 -36.67
CA GLU A 315 32.38 -22.45 -37.79
C GLU A 315 33.82 -22.76 -37.36
N THR A 316 34.17 -24.05 -37.38
CA THR A 316 35.51 -24.62 -37.60
C THR A 316 35.36 -26.12 -37.40
N ASP A 317 35.02 -26.82 -38.48
CA ASP A 317 35.44 -28.20 -38.79
C ASP A 317 34.79 -28.62 -40.12
N ALA A 318 35.43 -28.21 -41.22
CA ALA A 318 35.52 -28.88 -42.53
C ALA A 318 36.20 -27.95 -43.55
#